data_AF-A0A2E9MKR4-F1
#
_entry.id   AF-A0A2E9MKR4-F1
#
_cell.length_a   1.000
_cell.length_b   1.000
_cell.length_c   1.000
_cell.angle_alpha   90.00
_cell.angle_beta   90.00
_cell.angle_gamma   90.00
#
_symmetry.space_group_name_H-M   'P 1'
#
loop_
_entity.id
_entity.type
_entity.pdbx_description
1 polymer ?
#
loop_
_entity_poly.entity_id
_entity_poly.type
_entity_poly.pdbx_seq_one_letter_code
_entity_poly.pdbx_strand_id
1 'polypeptide(L)' 'MIDALNIAATGLQSAETRLEGTAHRTAFGRAEPVSTSVDLITSIRDAEANANVVRTSDDMVGTLLDLFA' A
#
# COMPACT_ATOMS: atom_id res chain seq x y z
N MET A 1 -8.30 14.57 5.99
CA MET A 1 -7.28 13.72 6.66
C MET A 1 -7.80 12.31 6.91
N ILE A 2 -8.95 12.13 7.60
CA ILE A 2 -9.61 10.82 7.74
C ILE A 2 -9.83 10.17 6.36
N ASP A 3 -10.23 10.94 5.34
CA ASP A 3 -10.40 10.41 3.98
C ASP A 3 -9.08 9.94 3.34
N ALA A 4 -7.97 10.65 3.56
CA ALA A 4 -6.67 10.27 3.02
C ALA A 4 -6.13 8.98 3.69
N LEU A 5 -6.32 8.86 5.01
CA LEU A 5 -6.02 7.64 5.76
C LEU A 5 -6.90 6.46 5.30
N ASN A 6 -8.20 6.68 5.08
CA ASN A 6 -9.10 5.65 4.59
C ASN A 6 -8.74 5.17 3.18
N ILE A 7 -8.38 6.09 2.28
CA ILE A 7 -7.90 5.75 0.93
C ILE A 7 -6.61 4.94 1.01
N ALA A 8 -5.63 5.41 1.80
CA ALA A 8 -4.36 4.72 1.96
C ALA A 8 -4.53 3.33 2.57
N ALA A 9 -5.40 3.18 3.58
CA ALA A 9 -5.72 1.90 4.19
C ALA A 9 -6.38 0.93 3.21
N THR A 10 -7.32 1.42 2.40
CA THR A 10 -8.00 0.61 1.37
C THR A 10 -7.01 0.13 0.31
N GLY A 11 -6.08 1.00 -0.11
CA GLY A 11 -5.03 0.66 -1.06
C GLY A 11 -4.03 -0.35 -0.48
N LEU A 12 -3.64 -0.21 0.78
CA LEU A 12 -2.79 -1.17 1.49
C LEU A 12 -3.44 -2.55 1.59
N GLN A 13 -4.73 -2.60 1.95
CA GLN A 13 -5.48 -3.86 2.03
C GLN A 13 -5.58 -4.56 0.67
N SER A 14 -5.73 -3.79 -0.40
CA SER A 14 -5.74 -4.31 -1.77
C SER A 14 -4.38 -4.89 -2.18
N ALA A 15 -3.29 -4.22 -1.80
CA ALA A 15 -1.93 -4.70 -2.03
C ALA A 15 -1.62 -5.99 -1.25
N GLU A 16 -2.05 -6.06 0.01
CA GLU A 16 -1.94 -7.25 0.86
C GLU A 16 -2.70 -8.44 0.25
N THR A 17 -3.96 -8.24 -0.14
CA THR A 17 -4.77 -9.29 -0.78
C THR A 17 -4.09 -9.84 -2.04
N ARG A 18 -3.48 -8.97 -2.86
CA ARG A 18 -2.73 -9.39 -4.06
C ARG A 18 -1.48 -10.19 -3.70
N LEU A 19 -0.75 -9.77 -2.68
CA LEU A 19 0.43 -10.47 -2.17
C LEU A 19 0.06 -11.87 -1.65
N GLU A 20 -0.99 -11.98 -0.82
CA GLU A 20 -1.48 -13.24 -0.29
C GLU A 20 -1.92 -14.20 -1.39
N GLY A 21 -2.69 -13.71 -2.38
CA GLY A 21 -3.09 -14.50 -3.53
C GLY A 21 -1.89 -15.05 -4.31
N THR A 22 -0.84 -14.24 -4.45
CA THR A 22 0.41 -14.63 -5.13
C THR A 22 1.19 -15.67 -4.32
N ALA A 23 1.30 -15.48 -3.01
CA ALA A 23 1.91 -16.45 -2.09
C ALA A 23 1.18 -17.80 -2.13
N HIS A 24 -0.17 -17.77 -2.11
CA HIS A 24 -1.00 -18.96 -2.23
C HIS A 24 -0.73 -19.69 -3.55
N ARG A 25 -0.79 -19.00 -4.70
CA ARG A 25 -0.48 -19.62 -6.01
C ARG A 25 0.91 -20.24 -6.06
N THR A 26 1.89 -19.59 -5.44
CA THR A 26 3.28 -20.06 -5.36
C THR A 26 3.38 -21.35 -4.55
N ALA A 27 2.74 -21.40 -3.37
CA ALA A 27 2.75 -22.58 -2.51
C ALA A 27 2.13 -23.83 -3.18
N PHE A 28 1.13 -23.65 -4.04
CA PHE A 28 0.47 -24.75 -4.77
C PHE A 28 1.10 -25.07 -6.15
N GLY A 29 2.24 -24.47 -6.49
CA GLY A 29 2.92 -24.70 -7.77
C GLY A 29 2.12 -24.22 -8.99
N ARG A 30 1.20 -23.28 -8.79
CA ARG A 30 0.34 -22.67 -9.84
C ARG A 30 0.82 -21.27 -10.23
N ALA A 31 1.99 -20.87 -9.77
CA ALA A 31 2.57 -19.57 -10.03
C ALA A 31 3.31 -19.56 -11.37
N GLU A 32 2.92 -18.63 -12.24
CA GLU A 32 3.67 -18.30 -13.46
C GLU A 32 4.70 -17.22 -13.14
N PRO A 33 6.02 -17.42 -13.40
CA PRO A 33 7.08 -16.53 -12.91
C PRO A 33 6.91 -15.06 -13.29
N VAL A 34 6.50 -14.79 -14.54
CA VAL A 34 6.31 -13.41 -15.03
C VAL A 34 5.13 -12.75 -14.34
N SER A 35 3.97 -13.41 -14.31
CA SER A 35 2.77 -12.88 -13.65
C SER A 35 2.98 -12.63 -12.15
N THR A 36 3.66 -13.57 -11.49
CA THR A 36 4.02 -13.50 -10.07
C THR A 36 4.92 -12.30 -9.81
N SER A 37 5.92 -12.07 -10.66
CA SER A 37 6.82 -10.92 -10.53
C SER A 37 6.09 -9.60 -10.70
N VAL A 38 5.18 -9.50 -11.68
CA VAL A 38 4.33 -8.32 -11.87
C VAL A 38 3.46 -8.09 -10.64
N ASP A 39 2.77 -9.12 -10.15
CA ASP A 39 1.89 -9.01 -8.97
C ASP A 39 2.67 -8.54 -7.73
N LEU A 40 3.90 -9.04 -7.52
CA LEU A 40 4.77 -8.60 -6.44
C LEU A 40 5.18 -7.14 -6.60
N ILE A 41 5.67 -6.75 -7.78
CA ILE A 41 6.07 -5.36 -8.06
C ILE A 41 4.90 -4.41 -7.85
N THR A 42 3.72 -4.73 -8.39
CA THR A 42 2.53 -3.91 -8.23
C THR A 42 2.12 -3.82 -6.76
N SER A 43 2.17 -4.91 -6.00
CA SER A 43 1.84 -4.89 -4.57
C SER A 43 2.81 -4.01 -3.76
N ILE A 44 4.11 -4.08 -4.06
CA ILE A 44 5.12 -3.21 -3.42
C ILE A 44 4.86 -1.75 -3.76
N ARG A 45 4.65 -1.42 -5.04
CA ARG A 45 4.40 -0.05 -5.49
C ARG A 45 3.12 0.54 -4.90
N ASP A 46 2.05 -0.24 -4.83
CA ASP A 46 0.80 0.18 -4.22
C ASP A 46 1.00 0.46 -2.72
N ALA A 47 1.74 -0.40 -2.01
CA ALA A 47 2.03 -0.20 -0.59
C ALA A 47 2.89 1.07 -0.36
N GLU A 48 3.94 1.27 -1.15
CA GLU A 48 4.79 2.46 -1.10
C GLU A 48 4.00 3.75 -1.35
N ALA A 49 3.14 3.76 -2.37
CA ALA A 49 2.33 4.92 -2.72
C ALA A 49 1.40 5.31 -1.57
N ASN A 50 0.71 4.34 -0.97
CA ASN A 50 -0.21 4.59 0.14
C ASN A 50 0.53 5.00 1.42
N ALA A 51 1.70 4.43 1.71
CA ALA A 51 2.54 4.85 2.82
C ALA A 51 3.01 6.31 2.67
N ASN A 52 3.31 6.75 1.44
CA ASN A 52 3.66 8.14 1.18
C ASN A 52 2.48 9.09 1.42
N VAL A 53 1.26 8.71 1.03
CA VAL A 53 0.05 9.50 1.32
C VAL A 53 -0.14 9.68 2.83
N VAL A 54 0.05 8.62 3.62
CA VAL A 54 -0.04 8.71 5.08
C VAL A 54 1.02 9.66 5.63
N ARG A 55 2.28 9.51 5.22
CA ARG A 55 3.39 10.36 5.69
C ARG A 55 3.15 11.84 5.36
N THR A 56 2.79 12.15 4.11
CA THR A 56 2.52 13.53 3.71
C THR A 56 1.29 14.11 4.42
N SER A 57 0.27 13.27 4.69
CA SER A 57 -0.87 13.71 5.49
C SER A 57 -0.47 14.08 6.91
N ASP A 58 0.42 13.31 7.52
CA ASP A 58 0.98 13.57 8.85
C ASP A 58 1.85 14.85 8.85
N ASP A 59 2.76 15.00 7.88
CA ASP A 59 3.62 16.19 7.72
C ASP A 59 2.79 17.47 7.60
N MET A 60 1.69 17.44 6.83
CA MET A 60 0.76 18.57 6.70
C MET A 60 0.08 18.92 8.02
N VAL A 61 -0.29 17.91 8.81
CA VAL A 61 -0.92 18.11 10.12
C VAL A 61 0.08 18.68 11.11
N GLY A 62 1.31 18.17 11.14
CA GLY A 62 2.40 18.73 11.95
C GLY A 62 2.64 20.20 11.62
N THR A 63 2.73 20.54 10.34
CA THR A 63 2.89 21.93 9.88
C THR A 63 1.74 22.84 10.34
N LEU A 64 0.50 22.33 10.33
CA LEU A 64 -0.65 23.09 10.82
C LEU A 64 -0.61 23.27 12.34
N LEU A 65 -0.22 22.23 13.10
CA LEU A 65 -0.08 22.32 14.55
C LEU A 65 1.00 23.33 14.95
N ASP A 66 2.14 23.33 14.25
CA ASP A 66 3.24 24.27 14.47
C ASP A 66 2.82 25.73 14.22
N LEU A 67 1.88 25.98 13.30
CA LEU A 67 1.35 27.33 13.02
C LEU A 67 0.44 27.85 14.15
N PHE A 68 -0.24 26.95 14.86
CA PHE A 68 -1.18 27.29 15.93
C PHE A 68 -0.59 27.22 17.34
N ALA A 69 0.68 26.78 17.48
CA ALA A 69 1.43 26.76 18.72
C ALA A 69 2.11 28.11 19.00
#